data_AF-A0AAN6T2J4-F1
#
_entry.id   AF-A0AAN6T2J4-F1
#
_cell.length_a   1.000
_cell.length_b   1.000
_cell.length_c   1.000
_cell.angle_alpha   90.00
_cell.angle_beta   90.00
_cell.angle_gamma   90.00
#
_symmetry.space_group_name_H-M   'P 1'
#
loop_
_entity.id
_entity.type
_entity.pdbx_description
1 polymer ?
#
loop_
_entity_poly.entity_id
_entity_poly.type
_entity_poly.pdbx_seq_one_letter_code
_entity_poly.pdbx_strand_id
1 'polypeptide(L)'
;MEPVSIYSPLDSSKLLIRLLAIQEAAEDNDPLVCQITPVDLENPDNRPEFAALSYVWGSPQLGSEVMTLGGKPCTIGANLALALRFFRASKPGSWPTPGLTPPEHIWVDALCINQADEAEKAVQVGRMAQIYRSAALVISHLGPGNNLARDGMETI
;
A
#
# COMPACT_ATOMS: atom_id res chain seq x y z
N MET A 1 23.59 0.42 -19.24
CA MET A 1 22.70 -0.42 -18.42
C MET A 1 21.40 0.32 -18.30
N GLU A 2 20.32 -0.20 -18.88
CA GLU A 2 18.99 0.40 -18.67
C GLU A 2 18.58 0.24 -17.20
N PRO A 3 17.91 1.23 -16.59
CA PRO A 3 17.45 1.10 -15.22
C PRO A 3 16.49 -0.09 -15.14
N VAL A 4 16.85 -1.11 -14.37
CA VAL A 4 15.94 -2.24 -14.06
C VAL A 4 14.67 -1.64 -13.45
N SER A 5 13.54 -1.69 -14.16
CA SER A 5 12.29 -1.19 -13.60
C SER A 5 11.91 -2.02 -12.37
N ILE A 6 11.52 -1.39 -11.26
CA ILE A 6 10.89 -2.09 -10.12
C ILE A 6 9.55 -2.71 -10.53
N TYR A 7 8.96 -2.21 -11.62
CA TYR A 7 7.68 -2.62 -12.16
C TYR A 7 7.88 -3.57 -13.32
N SER A 8 7.51 -4.85 -13.12
CA SER A 8 7.23 -5.77 -14.22
C SER A 8 5.88 -5.42 -14.88
N PRO A 9 5.75 -5.41 -16.21
CA PRO A 9 4.48 -5.09 -16.87
C PRO A 9 3.33 -5.97 -16.40
N LEU A 10 2.15 -5.37 -16.22
CA LEU A 10 0.91 -6.09 -15.89
C LEU A 10 0.12 -6.36 -17.18
N ASP A 11 -0.31 -7.60 -17.38
CA ASP A 11 -1.22 -7.96 -18.47
C ASP A 11 -2.60 -7.33 -18.24
N SER A 12 -2.96 -6.36 -19.08
CA SER A 12 -4.21 -5.61 -18.97
C SER A 12 -5.46 -6.43 -19.31
N SER A 13 -5.33 -7.64 -19.87
CA SER A 13 -6.46 -8.53 -20.09
C SER A 13 -6.94 -9.24 -18.82
N LYS A 14 -6.09 -9.28 -17.78
CA LYS A 14 -6.36 -9.90 -16.47
C LYS A 14 -6.51 -8.85 -15.39
N LEU A 15 -7.15 -9.18 -14.27
CA LEU A 15 -7.17 -8.32 -13.08
C LEU A 15 -5.87 -8.40 -12.26
N LEU A 16 -4.73 -8.16 -12.91
CA LEU A 16 -3.44 -8.08 -12.24
C LEU A 16 -3.26 -6.74 -11.52
N ILE A 17 -2.87 -6.83 -10.25
CA ILE A 17 -2.42 -5.70 -9.42
C ILE A 17 -1.04 -6.01 -8.84
N ARG A 18 -0.41 -5.04 -8.18
CA ARG A 18 0.74 -5.30 -7.32
C ARG A 18 0.37 -5.11 -5.85
N LEU A 19 0.93 -5.92 -4.98
CA LEU A 19 0.78 -5.81 -3.54
C LEU A 19 2.13 -5.54 -2.88
N LEU A 20 2.11 -4.82 -1.78
CA LEU A 20 3.27 -4.56 -0.94
C LEU A 20 3.29 -5.50 0.25
N ALA A 21 4.45 -6.05 0.56
CA ALA A 21 4.76 -6.66 1.84
C ALA A 21 5.82 -5.80 2.54
N ILE A 22 5.48 -5.27 3.72
CA ILE A 22 6.39 -4.42 4.50
C ILE A 22 7.22 -5.31 5.42
N GLN A 23 8.54 -5.19 5.37
CA GLN A 23 9.42 -5.93 6.26
C GLN A 23 9.25 -5.48 7.71
N GLU A 24 9.41 -6.43 8.64
CA GLU A 24 9.49 -6.11 10.06
C GLU A 24 10.68 -5.19 10.36
N ALA A 25 10.53 -4.41 11.42
CA ALA A 25 11.54 -3.50 11.93
C ALA A 25 11.77 -3.74 13.42
N ALA A 26 12.93 -3.34 13.92
CA ALA A 26 13.20 -3.37 15.35
C ALA A 26 12.49 -2.20 16.04
N GLU A 27 12.48 -1.03 15.41
CA GLU A 27 11.89 0.20 15.93
C GLU A 27 10.87 0.81 14.95
N ASP A 28 9.86 1.52 15.48
CA ASP A 28 8.79 2.14 14.68
C ASP A 28 9.32 3.14 13.63
N ASN A 29 10.46 3.78 13.91
CA ASN A 29 11.09 4.77 13.05
C ASN A 29 12.13 4.19 12.07
N ASP A 30 12.43 2.88 12.14
CA ASP A 30 13.37 2.26 11.19
C ASP A 30 12.88 2.42 9.75
N PRO A 31 13.79 2.57 8.76
CA PRO A 31 13.43 2.75 7.35
C PRO A 31 12.39 1.73 6.86
N LEU A 32 11.44 2.20 6.05
CA LEU A 32 10.50 1.31 5.40
C LEU A 32 11.22 0.51 4.30
N VAL A 33 11.09 -0.81 4.34
CA VAL A 33 11.57 -1.72 3.31
C VAL A 33 10.40 -2.58 2.87
N CYS A 34 10.04 -2.48 1.59
CA CYS A 34 8.89 -3.16 1.02
C CYS A 34 9.31 -4.03 -0.17
N GLN A 35 8.74 -5.23 -0.25
CA GLN A 35 8.70 -6.00 -1.49
C GLN A 35 7.41 -5.69 -2.23
N ILE A 36 7.47 -5.73 -3.56
CA ILE A 36 6.32 -5.50 -4.43
C ILE A 36 6.17 -6.69 -5.38
N THR A 37 4.98 -7.28 -5.41
CA THR A 37 4.72 -8.51 -6.17
C THR A 37 3.43 -8.40 -6.98
N PRO A 38 3.41 -8.83 -8.25
CA PRO A 38 2.19 -8.90 -9.03
C PRO A 38 1.29 -10.06 -8.57
N VAL A 39 -0.01 -9.83 -8.52
CA VAL A 39 -1.04 -10.78 -8.10
C VAL A 39 -2.22 -10.70 -9.04
N ASP A 40 -2.76 -11.86 -9.42
CA ASP A 40 -3.97 -11.97 -10.23
C ASP A 40 -5.18 -12.11 -9.30
N LEU A 41 -5.97 -11.04 -9.20
CA LEU A 41 -7.16 -11.03 -8.35
C LEU A 41 -8.27 -11.94 -8.88
N GLU A 42 -8.17 -12.50 -10.08
CA GLU A 42 -9.15 -13.45 -10.61
C GLU A 42 -8.70 -14.91 -10.43
N ASN A 43 -7.42 -15.16 -10.13
CA ASN A 43 -6.91 -16.51 -9.91
C ASN A 43 -7.31 -17.05 -8.52
N PRO A 44 -8.16 -18.08 -8.42
CA PRO A 44 -8.60 -18.62 -7.14
C PRO A 44 -7.49 -19.37 -6.38
N ASP A 45 -6.48 -19.89 -7.08
CA ASP A 45 -5.42 -20.70 -6.48
C ASP A 45 -4.33 -19.84 -5.81
N ASN A 46 -4.29 -18.54 -6.11
CA ASN A 46 -3.25 -17.63 -5.63
C ASN A 46 -3.78 -16.20 -5.47
N ARG A 47 -4.78 -16.04 -4.60
CA ARG A 47 -5.37 -14.74 -4.23
C ARG A 47 -5.07 -14.41 -2.76
N PRO A 48 -3.92 -13.79 -2.45
CA PRO A 48 -3.65 -13.33 -1.09
C PRO A 48 -4.68 -12.29 -0.65
N GLU A 49 -5.09 -12.36 0.61
CA GLU A 49 -5.82 -11.27 1.24
C GLU A 49 -4.90 -10.05 1.35
N PHE A 50 -5.50 -8.87 1.17
CA PHE A 50 -4.77 -7.61 1.25
C PHE A 50 -5.67 -6.50 1.82
N ALA A 51 -5.03 -5.51 2.44
CA ALA A 51 -5.66 -4.26 2.79
C ALA A 51 -5.51 -3.25 1.63
N ALA A 52 -6.51 -2.42 1.37
CA ALA A 52 -6.37 -1.26 0.50
C ALA A 52 -6.17 0.00 1.35
N LEU A 53 -5.17 0.82 1.02
CA LEU A 53 -4.91 2.08 1.71
C LEU A 53 -5.60 3.25 1.00
N SER A 54 -6.50 3.92 1.70
CA SER A 54 -6.98 5.26 1.38
C SER A 54 -6.27 6.25 2.29
N TYR A 55 -5.54 7.21 1.74
CA TYR A 55 -4.82 8.19 2.54
C TYR A 55 -4.85 9.58 1.91
N VAL A 56 -4.68 10.59 2.74
CA VAL A 56 -4.48 11.96 2.26
C VAL A 56 -3.04 12.09 1.78
N TRP A 57 -2.84 12.46 0.52
CA TRP A 57 -1.52 12.58 -0.10
C TRP A 57 -0.56 13.54 0.65
N GLY A 58 -1.13 14.47 1.41
CA GLY A 58 -0.40 15.50 2.15
C GLY A 58 -0.06 16.68 1.25
N SER A 59 0.56 17.71 1.84
CA SER A 59 1.10 18.83 1.08
C SER A 59 2.62 18.68 0.92
N PRO A 60 3.24 19.23 -0.15
CA PRO A 60 4.69 19.18 -0.34
C PRO A 60 5.50 19.75 0.84
N GLN A 61 4.88 20.60 1.67
CA GLN A 61 5.49 21.22 2.85
C GLN A 61 5.61 20.27 4.04
N LEU A 62 4.85 19.16 4.08
CA LEU A 62 4.97 18.14 5.14
C LEU A 62 6.25 17.31 5.04
N GLY A 63 6.98 17.43 3.93
CA GLY A 63 8.24 16.71 3.70
C GLY A 63 8.05 15.33 3.06
N SER A 64 9.17 14.66 2.86
CA SER A 64 9.26 13.34 2.27
C SER A 64 10.36 12.53 2.95
N GLU A 65 10.26 11.21 2.85
CA GLU A 65 11.30 10.29 3.30
C GLU A 65 11.69 9.31 2.19
N VAL A 66 12.89 8.71 2.34
CA VAL A 66 13.36 7.66 1.46
C VAL A 66 13.01 6.30 2.07
N MET A 67 12.37 5.46 1.28
CA MET A 67 12.12 4.05 1.60
C MET A 67 12.79 3.14 0.55
N THR A 68 12.88 1.85 0.84
CA THR A 68 13.32 0.85 -0.15
C THR A 68 12.11 0.09 -0.68
N LEU A 69 11.89 0.09 -2.00
CA LEU A 69 10.85 -0.65 -2.69
C LEU A 69 11.47 -1.60 -3.72
N GLY A 70 11.26 -2.90 -3.59
CA GLY A 70 11.82 -3.90 -4.51
C GLY A 70 13.35 -3.84 -4.61
N GLY A 71 14.03 -3.49 -3.51
CA GLY A 71 15.48 -3.33 -3.45
C GLY A 71 16.01 -2.00 -4.01
N LYS A 72 15.14 -1.03 -4.35
CA LYS A 72 15.54 0.29 -4.84
C LYS A 72 15.06 1.41 -3.93
N PRO A 73 15.87 2.47 -3.72
CA PRO A 73 15.41 3.64 -3.00
C PRO A 73 14.31 4.37 -3.80
N CYS A 74 13.23 4.75 -3.12
CA CYS A 74 12.22 5.66 -3.66
C CYS A 74 11.78 6.66 -2.59
N THR A 75 11.31 7.82 -3.04
CA THR A 75 10.87 8.90 -2.16
C THR A 75 9.35 8.86 -2.03
N ILE A 76 8.86 8.87 -0.79
CA ILE A 76 7.43 8.92 -0.48
C ILE A 76 7.10 10.14 0.37
N GLY A 77 5.86 10.64 0.25
CA GLY A 77 5.38 11.74 1.09
C GLY A 77 5.18 11.31 2.54
N ALA A 78 5.32 12.26 3.48
CA ALA A 78 5.25 11.99 4.91
C ALA A 78 3.95 11.29 5.36
N ASN A 79 2.81 11.60 4.73
CA ASN A 79 1.54 10.94 5.06
C ASN A 79 1.51 9.46 4.66
N LEU A 80 2.08 9.12 3.50
CA LEU A 80 2.19 7.73 3.08
C LEU A 80 3.14 6.97 4.01
N ALA A 81 4.27 7.59 4.36
CA ALA A 81 5.22 7.02 5.32
C ALA A 81 4.55 6.69 6.67
N LEU A 82 3.79 7.64 7.21
CA LEU A 82 3.06 7.46 8.46
C LEU A 82 2.04 6.32 8.37
N ALA A 83 1.27 6.26 7.27
CA ALA A 83 0.29 5.21 7.05
C ALA A 83 0.93 3.81 6.92
N LEU A 84 2.06 3.71 6.21
CA LEU A 84 2.80 2.45 6.06
C LEU A 84 3.42 1.99 7.38
N ARG A 85 3.94 2.91 8.20
CA ARG A 85 4.45 2.59 9.55
C ARG A 85 3.33 2.14 10.49
N PHE A 86 2.17 2.78 10.42
CA PHE A 86 0.98 2.35 11.16
C PHE A 86 0.59 0.91 10.79
N PHE A 87 0.57 0.59 9.49
CA PHE A 87 0.32 -0.78 9.02
C PHE A 87 1.41 -1.76 9.46
N ARG A 88 2.69 -1.36 9.45
CA ARG A 88 3.81 -2.20 9.92
C ARG A 88 3.72 -2.54 11.41
N ALA A 89 3.34 -1.57 12.26
CA ALA A 89 3.23 -1.73 13.71
C ALA A 89 2.00 -2.55 14.14
N SER A 90 1.07 -2.72 13.21
CA SER A 90 -0.25 -3.31 13.40
C SER A 90 -0.22 -4.85 13.32
N LYS A 91 0.49 -5.47 14.26
CA LYS A 91 0.59 -6.92 14.41
C LYS A 91 -0.73 -7.54 14.92
N PRO A 92 -0.92 -8.87 14.75
CA PRO A 92 -2.06 -9.57 15.33
C PRO A 92 -2.19 -9.27 16.84
N GLY A 93 -3.35 -8.76 17.25
CA GLY A 93 -3.62 -8.37 18.63
C GLY A 93 -3.21 -6.94 19.05
N SER A 94 -2.51 -6.19 18.20
CA SER A 94 -2.25 -4.75 18.40
C SER A 94 -3.09 -3.84 17.50
N TRP A 95 -3.94 -4.42 16.65
CA TRP A 95 -4.88 -3.65 15.82
C TRP A 95 -5.86 -2.85 16.70
N PRO A 96 -6.19 -1.60 16.35
CA PRO A 96 -7.11 -0.78 17.13
C PRO A 96 -8.50 -1.40 17.30
N THR A 97 -8.97 -2.16 16.29
CA THR A 97 -10.26 -2.86 16.33
C THR A 97 -10.08 -4.25 16.96
N PRO A 98 -10.66 -4.51 18.15
CA PRO A 98 -10.52 -5.79 18.82
C PRO A 98 -11.06 -6.95 17.98
N GLY A 99 -10.28 -8.04 17.90
CA GLY A 99 -10.65 -9.25 17.15
C GLY A 99 -10.40 -9.18 15.64
N LEU A 100 -9.92 -8.04 15.12
CA LEU A 100 -9.44 -7.94 13.75
C LEU A 100 -7.93 -8.16 13.68
N THR A 101 -7.47 -8.85 12.63
CA THR A 101 -6.06 -8.97 12.27
C THR A 101 -5.92 -8.48 10.83
N PRO A 102 -5.10 -7.45 10.56
CA PRO A 102 -4.93 -6.98 9.19
C PRO A 102 -4.24 -8.05 8.32
N PRO A 103 -4.53 -8.09 7.01
CA PRO A 103 -3.78 -8.92 6.07
C PRO A 103 -2.29 -8.57 6.06
N GLU A 104 -1.44 -9.49 5.61
CA GLU A 104 0.01 -9.25 5.49
C GLU A 104 0.35 -8.27 4.35
N HIS A 105 -0.51 -8.21 3.33
CA HIS A 105 -0.28 -7.43 2.13
C HIS A 105 -1.10 -6.13 2.14
N ILE A 106 -0.54 -5.07 1.56
CA ILE A 106 -1.23 -3.79 1.37
C ILE A 106 -1.14 -3.31 -0.07
N TRP A 107 -2.24 -2.79 -0.60
CA TRP A 107 -2.31 -2.09 -1.87
C TRP A 107 -2.34 -0.58 -1.62
N VAL A 108 -1.46 0.15 -2.30
CA VAL A 108 -1.37 1.61 -2.28
C VAL A 108 -1.25 2.11 -3.71
N ASP A 109 -2.16 2.96 -4.17
CA ASP A 109 -2.16 3.48 -5.54
C ASP A 109 -0.82 4.09 -5.97
N ALA A 110 -0.19 4.88 -5.10
CA ALA A 110 1.06 5.59 -5.36
C ALA A 110 2.27 4.66 -5.59
N LEU A 111 2.22 3.42 -5.11
CA LEU A 111 3.34 2.46 -5.16
C LEU A 111 3.01 1.18 -5.92
N CYS A 112 1.76 0.74 -5.95
CA CYS A 112 1.34 -0.48 -6.64
C CYS A 112 1.09 -0.25 -8.13
N ILE A 113 0.78 0.99 -8.51
CA ILE A 113 0.62 1.43 -9.90
C ILE A 113 1.93 2.04 -10.37
N ASN A 114 2.38 1.65 -11.57
CA ASN A 114 3.51 2.32 -12.20
C ASN A 114 3.11 3.73 -12.65
N GLN A 115 3.39 4.73 -11.82
CA GLN A 115 3.02 6.12 -12.06
C GLN A 115 3.67 6.74 -13.31
N ALA A 116 4.74 6.13 -13.83
CA ALA A 116 5.44 6.58 -15.04
C ALA A 116 4.89 5.95 -16.33
N ASP A 117 4.03 4.93 -16.23
CA ASP A 117 3.37 4.30 -17.37
C ASP A 117 1.90 4.75 -17.40
N GLU A 118 1.60 5.75 -18.24
CA GLU A 118 0.26 6.32 -18.35
C GLU A 118 -0.79 5.29 -18.83
N ALA A 119 -0.39 4.29 -19.63
CA ALA A 119 -1.30 3.25 -20.10
C ALA A 119 -1.66 2.29 -18.96
N GLU A 120 -0.67 1.82 -18.20
CA GLU A 120 -0.89 1.00 -17.01
C GLU A 120 -1.72 1.78 -15.98
N LYS A 121 -1.35 3.03 -15.71
CA LYS A 121 -2.04 3.90 -14.75
C LYS A 121 -3.50 4.09 -15.10
N ALA A 122 -3.82 4.38 -16.37
CA ALA A 122 -5.21 4.52 -16.81
C ALA A 122 -6.03 3.24 -16.55
N VAL A 123 -5.45 2.07 -16.85
CA VAL A 123 -6.10 0.76 -16.60
C VAL A 123 -6.33 0.54 -15.10
N GLN A 124 -5.31 0.77 -14.26
CA GLN A 124 -5.41 0.55 -12.82
C GLN A 124 -6.37 1.54 -12.14
N VAL A 125 -6.35 2.81 -12.54
CA VAL A 125 -7.30 3.82 -12.06
C VAL A 125 -8.73 3.43 -12.43
N GLY A 126 -8.96 2.97 -13.67
CA GLY A 126 -10.26 2.45 -14.11
C GLY A 126 -10.75 1.23 -13.31
N ARG A 127 -9.84 0.52 -12.63
CA ARG A 127 -10.12 -0.67 -11.82
C ARG A 127 -10.24 -0.41 -10.32
N MET A 128 -9.99 0.82 -9.85
CA MET A 128 -9.95 1.12 -8.41
C MET A 128 -11.18 0.58 -7.66
N ALA A 129 -12.38 0.80 -8.18
CA ALA A 129 -13.60 0.31 -7.53
C ALA A 129 -13.59 -1.21 -7.31
N GLN A 130 -13.06 -1.98 -8.27
CA GLN A 130 -12.95 -3.43 -8.16
C GLN A 130 -11.83 -3.86 -7.21
N ILE A 131 -10.71 -3.14 -7.20
CA ILE A 131 -9.58 -3.38 -6.30
C ILE A 131 -10.02 -3.17 -4.84
N TYR A 132 -10.65 -2.03 -4.53
CA TYR A 132 -11.15 -1.74 -3.20
C TYR A 132 -12.21 -2.74 -2.74
N ARG A 133 -13.13 -3.16 -3.63
CA ARG A 133 -14.12 -4.21 -3.33
C ARG A 133 -13.51 -5.59 -3.09
N SER A 134 -12.32 -5.84 -3.61
CA SER A 134 -11.63 -7.12 -3.45
C SER A 134 -10.71 -7.15 -2.23
N ALA A 135 -10.46 -6.00 -1.59
CA ALA A 135 -9.65 -5.92 -0.39
C ALA A 135 -10.41 -6.54 0.79
N ALA A 136 -9.70 -7.27 1.64
CA ALA A 136 -10.26 -7.81 2.88
C ALA A 136 -10.49 -6.70 3.93
N LEU A 137 -9.77 -5.58 3.80
CA LEU A 137 -9.84 -4.43 4.68
C LEU A 137 -9.55 -3.16 3.89
N VAL A 138 -10.25 -2.06 4.20
CA VAL A 138 -9.88 -0.73 3.73
C VAL A 138 -9.42 0.11 4.91
N ILE A 139 -8.18 0.60 4.84
CA ILE A 139 -7.58 1.44 5.87
C ILE A 139 -7.65 2.89 5.40
N SER A 140 -8.34 3.72 6.18
CA SER A 140 -8.43 5.17 5.93
C SER A 140 -7.48 5.93 6.85
N HIS A 141 -6.41 6.53 6.30
CA HIS A 141 -5.41 7.28 7.06
C HIS A 141 -5.46 8.78 6.76
N LEU A 142 -5.98 9.56 7.71
CA LEU A 142 -6.28 11.00 7.54
C LEU A 142 -5.08 11.95 7.76
N GLY A 143 -3.87 11.39 7.92
CA GLY A 143 -2.65 12.15 8.18
C GLY A 143 -2.34 12.29 9.68
N PRO A 144 -1.31 13.07 10.07
CA PRO A 144 -0.97 13.29 11.46
C PRO A 144 -2.10 14.04 12.16
N GLY A 145 -2.96 13.30 12.86
CA GLY A 145 -4.04 13.89 13.64
C GLY A 145 -3.45 14.66 14.83
N ASN A 146 -3.86 15.91 15.01
CA ASN A 146 -3.82 16.52 16.34
C ASN A 146 -4.80 15.72 17.22
N ASN A 147 -4.28 14.71 17.90
CA ASN A 147 -4.89 14.02 19.05
C ASN A 147 -6.31 13.42 18.92
N LEU A 148 -6.86 13.19 17.73
CA LEU A 148 -8.21 12.59 17.60
C LEU A 148 -8.41 11.50 16.52
N ALA A 149 -7.37 11.03 15.81
CA ALA A 149 -7.57 10.01 14.77
C ALA A 149 -7.01 8.64 15.19
N ARG A 150 -7.73 7.95 16.09
CA ARG A 150 -7.69 6.47 16.22
C ARG A 150 -8.77 5.79 15.37
N ASP A 151 -9.50 6.55 14.57
CA ASP A 151 -10.59 6.04 13.76
C ASP A 151 -10.07 5.74 12.35
N GLY A 152 -9.54 4.53 12.18
CA GLY A 152 -9.60 3.87 10.88
C GLY A 152 -11.08 3.66 10.57
N MET A 153 -11.64 4.45 9.65
CA MET A 153 -13.00 4.21 9.16
C MET A 153 -12.94 3.01 8.21
N GLU A 154 -13.27 1.84 8.77
CA GLU A 154 -13.46 0.59 8.03
C GLU A 154 -14.81 0.67 7.30
N THR A 155 -14.81 0.50 5.97
CA THR A 155 -16.05 0.31 5.20
C THR A 155 -16.29 -1.19 5.06
N ILE A 156 -17.43 -1.65 5.59
CA ILE A 156 -17.94 -3.03 5.52
C ILE A 156 -18.29 -3.40 4.07
#